data_AF-A0AAV2IV71-F1
#
_entry.id   AF-A0AAV2IV71-F1
#
_cell.length_a   1.000
_cell.length_b   1.000
_cell.length_c   1.000
_cell.angle_alpha   90.00
_cell.angle_beta   90.00
_cell.angle_gamma   90.00
#
_symmetry.space_group_name_H-M   'P 1'
#
loop_
_entity.id
_entity.type
_entity.pdbx_description
1 polymer ?
#
loop_
_entity_poly.entity_id
_entity_poly.type
_entity_poly.pdbx_seq_one_letter_code
_entity_poly.pdbx_strand_id
1 'polypeptide(L)'
;IGKFLAKEDLVVCGIAVAEAVFLHLDEDSPEIETTVNEGDEVEAGTVFATLKGFADVLLTGERVALNLLQRMSGVATLTRAYVKAVEGTNAQIVDTRK
;
A
#
# COMPACT_ATOMS: atom_id res chain seq x y z
N ILE A 1 -8.35 -9.83 13.46
CA ILE A 1 -7.23 -9.92 12.48
C ILE A 1 -7.78 -9.52 11.12
N GLY A 2 -7.28 -8.42 10.56
CA GLY A 2 -7.53 -7.98 9.19
C GLY A 2 -6.40 -8.41 8.25
N LYS A 3 -6.64 -8.38 6.94
CA LYS A 3 -5.65 -8.71 5.91
C LYS A 3 -5.76 -7.73 4.75
N PHE A 4 -4.63 -7.24 4.25
CA PHE A 4 -4.57 -6.57 2.95
C PHE A 4 -4.28 -7.60 1.86
N LEU A 5 -5.24 -7.71 0.95
CA LEU A 5 -5.23 -8.63 -0.19
C LEU A 5 -5.17 -7.82 -1.48
N ALA A 6 -4.15 -8.07 -2.30
CA ALA A 6 -4.07 -7.52 -3.65
C ALA A 6 -5.20 -8.12 -4.50
N LYS A 7 -6.06 -7.27 -5.07
CA LYS A 7 -7.13 -7.72 -5.98
C LYS A 7 -6.73 -7.69 -7.46
N GLU A 8 -5.58 -7.11 -7.75
CA GLU A 8 -4.95 -6.98 -9.06
C GLU A 8 -3.43 -6.91 -8.86
N ASP A 9 -2.68 -7.09 -9.94
CA ASP A 9 -1.23 -6.92 -9.90
C ASP A 9 -0.87 -5.46 -9.64
N LEU A 10 0.00 -5.20 -8.67
CA LEU A 10 0.32 -3.85 -8.24
C LEU A 10 1.73 -3.73 -7.69
N VAL A 11 2.23 -2.49 -7.66
CA VAL A 11 3.40 -2.08 -6.88
C VAL A 11 2.91 -1.58 -5.53
N VAL A 12 3.38 -2.21 -4.45
CA VAL A 12 2.93 -1.89 -3.09
C VAL A 12 3.50 -0.55 -2.66
N CYS A 13 2.64 0.37 -2.26
CA CYS A 13 3.05 1.64 -1.68
C CYS A 13 2.05 2.16 -0.64
N GLY A 14 2.58 2.66 0.48
CA GLY A 14 1.80 3.33 1.53
C GLY A 14 1.49 2.45 2.75
N ILE A 15 2.24 1.37 3.01
CA ILE A 15 2.03 0.49 4.17
C ILE A 15 2.17 1.28 5.47
N ALA A 16 3.24 2.08 5.60
CA ALA A 16 3.48 2.92 6.79
C ALA A 16 2.38 3.99 6.96
N VAL A 17 1.76 4.45 5.86
CA VAL A 17 0.65 5.40 5.92
C VAL A 17 -0.62 4.71 6.40
N ALA A 18 -0.89 3.48 5.94
CA ALA A 18 -1.97 2.67 6.45
C ALA A 18 -1.79 2.34 7.94
N GLU A 19 -0.56 2.02 8.37
CA GLU A 19 -0.20 1.82 9.78
C GLU A 19 -0.50 3.06 10.63
N ALA A 20 -0.10 4.24 10.17
CA ALA A 20 -0.34 5.50 10.85
C ALA A 20 -1.84 5.79 11.07
N VAL A 21 -2.73 5.33 10.17
CA VAL A 21 -4.19 5.45 10.37
C VAL A 21 -4.63 4.67 11.60
N PHE A 22 -4.15 3.45 11.79
CA PHE A 22 -4.53 2.64 12.94
C PHE A 22 -3.88 3.14 14.22
N LEU A 23 -2.61 3.52 14.18
CA LEU A 23 -1.90 4.12 15.32
C LEU A 23 -2.57 5.42 15.80
N HIS A 24 -3.20 6.18 14.90
CA HIS A 24 -3.95 7.37 15.27
C HIS A 24 -5.26 7.08 16.00
N LEU A 25 -5.87 5.91 15.77
CA LEU A 25 -7.10 5.50 16.44
C LEU A 25 -6.83 4.86 17.80
N ASP A 26 -5.72 4.12 17.90
CA ASP A 26 -5.26 3.46 19.11
C ASP A 26 -3.74 3.25 19.00
N GLU A 27 -2.98 3.86 19.90
CA GLU A 27 -1.51 3.83 19.87
C GLU A 27 -0.93 2.49 20.37
N ASP A 28 -1.69 1.72 21.16
CA ASP A 28 -1.18 0.57 21.91
C ASP A 28 -1.49 -0.78 21.25
N SER A 29 -2.55 -0.86 20.44
CA SER A 29 -3.09 -2.15 19.96
C SER A 29 -2.79 -2.58 18.52
N PRO A 30 -2.55 -1.70 17.52
CA PRO A 30 -2.40 -2.14 16.14
C PRO A 30 -1.00 -2.69 15.86
N GLU A 31 -0.93 -3.97 15.52
CA GLU A 31 0.29 -4.64 15.03
C GLU A 31 0.11 -4.94 13.54
N ILE A 32 0.96 -4.36 12.69
CA ILE A 32 1.04 -4.66 11.27
C ILE A 32 2.24 -5.57 11.01
N GLU A 33 1.97 -6.72 10.41
CA GLU A 33 3.00 -7.60 9.86
C GLU A 33 2.92 -7.56 8.33
N THR A 34 4.00 -7.14 7.67
CA THR A 34 4.12 -7.13 6.21
C THR A 34 5.05 -8.24 5.72
N THR A 35 4.73 -8.84 4.58
CA THR A 35 5.59 -9.82 3.89
C THR A 35 6.32 -9.23 2.69
N VAL A 36 6.14 -7.93 2.45
CA VAL A 36 6.69 -7.18 1.31
C VAL A 36 7.25 -5.83 1.76
N ASN A 37 8.10 -5.25 0.93
CA ASN A 37 8.64 -3.91 1.10
C ASN A 37 7.91 -2.91 0.19
N GLU A 38 8.07 -1.61 0.50
CA GLU A 38 7.64 -0.53 -0.39
C GLU A 38 8.33 -0.65 -1.75
N GLY A 39 7.56 -0.62 -2.84
CA GLY A 39 8.05 -0.72 -4.20
C GLY A 39 8.11 -2.13 -4.78
N ASP A 40 7.80 -3.16 -3.99
CA ASP A 40 7.70 -4.55 -4.46
C ASP A 40 6.48 -4.73 -5.38
N GLU A 41 6.64 -5.53 -6.44
CA GLU A 41 5.54 -5.97 -7.30
C GLU A 41 4.87 -7.20 -6.67
N VAL A 42 3.53 -7.17 -6.55
CA VAL A 42 2.72 -8.27 -6.02
C VAL A 42 1.65 -8.66 -7.01
N GLU A 43 1.41 -9.97 -7.12
CA GLU A 43 0.37 -10.51 -7.99
C GLU A 43 -1.00 -10.48 -7.32
N ALA A 44 -2.06 -10.43 -8.12
CA ALA A 44 -3.44 -10.58 -7.66
C ALA A 44 -3.61 -11.86 -6.82
N GLY A 45 -4.28 -11.73 -5.67
CA GLY A 45 -4.46 -12.82 -4.71
C GLY A 45 -3.41 -12.87 -3.60
N THR A 46 -2.36 -12.04 -3.68
CA THR A 46 -1.33 -11.96 -2.63
C THR A 46 -1.85 -11.25 -1.38
N VAL A 47 -1.77 -11.91 -0.23
CA VAL A 47 -1.89 -11.24 1.07
C VAL A 47 -0.52 -10.68 1.43
N PHE A 48 -0.37 -9.37 1.38
CA PHE A 48 0.93 -8.72 1.55
C PHE A 48 1.12 -8.08 2.92
N ALA A 49 0.04 -7.92 3.70
CA ALA A 49 0.11 -7.51 5.09
C ALA A 49 -1.08 -8.05 5.91
N THR A 50 -0.85 -8.25 7.21
CA THR A 50 -1.86 -8.63 8.19
C THR A 50 -1.88 -7.64 9.35
N LEU A 51 -3.07 -7.38 9.89
CA LEU A 51 -3.29 -6.41 10.95
C LEU A 51 -3.97 -7.08 12.14
N LYS A 52 -3.41 -6.90 13.33
CA LYS A 52 -4.01 -7.32 14.60
C LYS A 52 -4.36 -6.08 15.40
N GLY A 53 -5.47 -6.12 16.14
CA GLY A 53 -6.01 -5.00 16.89
C GLY A 53 -7.46 -5.25 17.28
N PHE A 54 -8.03 -4.35 18.07
CA PHE A 54 -9.44 -4.44 18.46
C PHE A 54 -10.38 -4.28 17.26
N ALA A 55 -11.53 -4.96 17.32
CA ALA A 55 -12.44 -5.04 16.18
C ALA A 55 -13.00 -3.67 15.77
N ASP A 56 -13.34 -2.83 16.73
CA ASP A 56 -13.78 -1.45 16.53
C ASP A 56 -12.70 -0.57 15.88
N VAL A 57 -11.44 -0.67 16.34
CA VAL A 57 -10.29 0.04 15.75
C VAL A 57 -10.08 -0.39 14.30
N LEU A 58 -10.03 -1.71 14.05
CA LEU A 58 -9.82 -2.25 12.71
C LEU A 58 -10.94 -1.83 11.75
N LEU A 59 -12.21 -1.94 12.15
CA LEU A 59 -13.35 -1.56 11.31
C LEU A 59 -13.44 -0.05 11.07
N THR A 60 -13.07 0.76 12.06
CA THR A 60 -13.10 2.23 11.94
C THR A 60 -12.02 2.72 10.97
N GLY A 61 -10.80 2.17 11.06
CA GLY A 61 -9.67 2.58 10.23
C GLY A 61 -9.67 2.01 8.81
N GLU A 62 -10.34 0.87 8.58
CA GLU A 62 -10.24 0.08 7.35
C GLU A 62 -10.38 0.92 6.08
N ARG A 63 -11.46 1.70 5.97
CA ARG A 63 -11.77 2.44 4.73
C ARG A 63 -10.73 3.51 4.44
N VAL A 64 -10.26 4.21 5.47
CA VAL A 64 -9.28 5.30 5.32
C VAL A 64 -7.93 4.71 4.94
N ALA A 65 -7.48 3.67 5.66
CA ALA A 65 -6.25 2.97 5.36
C ALA A 65 -6.23 2.40 3.93
N LEU A 66 -7.30 1.72 3.52
CA LEU A 66 -7.42 1.18 2.16
C LEU A 66 -7.43 2.28 1.09
N ASN A 67 -8.16 3.37 1.29
CA ASN A 67 -8.22 4.46 0.30
C ASN A 67 -6.84 5.08 0.07
N LEU A 68 -6.05 5.30 1.13
CA LEU A 68 -4.70 5.85 1.04
C LEU A 68 -3.75 4.86 0.35
N LEU A 69 -3.73 3.62 0.84
CA LEU A 69 -2.90 2.54 0.30
C LEU A 69 -3.17 2.29 -1.19
N GLN A 70 -4.45 2.18 -1.58
CA GLN A 70 -4.86 1.99 -2.97
C GLN A 70 -4.45 3.16 -3.85
N ARG A 71 -4.62 4.40 -3.38
CA ARG A 71 -4.25 5.58 -4.16
C ARG A 71 -2.74 5.63 -4.41
N MET A 72 -1.93 5.41 -3.37
CA MET A 72 -0.48 5.41 -3.46
C MET A 72 0.03 4.25 -4.32
N SER A 73 -0.46 3.03 -4.08
CA SER A 73 -0.11 1.85 -4.86
C SER A 73 -0.52 1.98 -6.33
N GLY A 74 -1.68 2.57 -6.63
CA GLY A 74 -2.12 2.84 -7.99
C GLY A 74 -1.18 3.80 -8.74
N VAL A 75 -0.74 4.87 -8.06
CA VAL A 75 0.27 5.81 -8.62
C VAL A 75 1.61 5.11 -8.83
N ALA A 76 2.08 4.32 -7.86
CA ALA A 76 3.34 3.58 -7.95
C ALA A 76 3.31 2.55 -9.11
N THR A 77 2.20 1.83 -9.26
CA THR A 77 1.99 0.85 -10.32
C THR A 77 2.03 1.51 -11.70
N LEU A 78 1.30 2.61 -11.88
CA LEU A 78 1.31 3.36 -13.13
C LEU A 78 2.70 3.95 -13.43
N THR A 79 3.39 4.44 -12.41
CA THR A 79 4.75 4.98 -12.54
C THR A 79 5.72 3.88 -12.98
N ARG A 80 5.63 2.68 -12.40
CA ARG A 80 6.43 1.52 -12.82
C ARG A 80 6.18 1.17 -14.28
N ALA A 81 4.94 1.21 -14.75
CA ALA A 81 4.63 0.98 -16.17
C ALA A 81 5.30 2.02 -17.08
N TYR A 82 5.31 3.30 -16.72
CA TYR A 82 6.02 4.33 -17.48
C TYR A 82 7.54 4.15 -17.46
N VAL A 83 8.12 3.77 -16.31
CA VAL A 83 9.56 3.47 -16.20
C VAL A 83 9.93 2.28 -17.09
N LYS A 84 9.16 1.19 -17.04
CA LYS A 84 9.35 0.01 -17.91
C LYS A 84 9.26 0.39 -19.39
N ALA A 85 8.35 1.28 -19.77
CA ALA A 85 8.17 1.70 -21.16
C ALA A 85 9.36 2.48 -21.75
N VAL A 86 10.22 3.07 -20.92
CA VAL A 86 11.43 3.80 -21.35
C VAL A 86 12.73 3.05 -21.09
N GLU A 87 12.66 1.79 -20.67
CA GLU A 87 13.84 0.93 -20.48
C GLU A 87 14.69 0.85 -21.76
N GLY A 88 16.01 0.85 -21.58
CA GLY A 88 16.96 0.89 -22.70
C GLY A 88 17.23 2.28 -23.28
N THR A 89 16.60 3.33 -22.72
CA THR A 89 16.89 4.73 -23.06
C THR A 89 17.62 5.46 -21.93
N ASN A 90 18.05 6.70 -22.18
CA ASN A 90 18.56 7.61 -21.15
C ASN A 90 17.47 8.50 -20.51
N ALA A 91 16.19 8.25 -20.82
CA ALA A 91 15.09 9.05 -20.30
C ALA A 91 14.80 8.71 -18.83
N GLN A 92 14.38 9.72 -18.06
CA GLN A 92 13.92 9.56 -16.67
C GLN A 92 12.49 10.03 -16.54
N ILE A 93 11.66 9.25 -15.83
CA ILE A 93 10.29 9.63 -15.51
C ILE A 93 10.33 10.55 -14.28
N VAL A 94 9.68 11.71 -14.38
CA VAL A 94 9.57 12.71 -13.32
C VAL A 94 8.12 13.08 -13.08
N ASP A 95 7.80 13.53 -11.86
CA ASP A 95 6.48 14.01 -11.51
C ASP A 95 6.26 15.48 -11.90
N THR A 96 5.10 16.03 -11.53
CA THR A 96 4.76 17.44 -11.74
C THR A 96 3.97 17.97 -10.55
N ARG A 97 3.68 19.28 -10.53
CA ARG A 97 2.82 19.93 -9.51
C ARG A 97 1.31 19.82 -9.79
N LYS A 98 0.86 18.78 -10.49
CA LYS A 98 -0.54 18.58 -10.90
C LYS A 98 -1.27 17.62 -9.98
#